data_AF-A0A258H262-F1
#
_entry.id   AF-A0A258H262-F1
#
_cell.length_a   1.000
_cell.length_b   1.000
_cell.length_c   1.000
_cell.angle_alpha   90.00
_cell.angle_beta   90.00
_cell.angle_gamma   90.00
#
_symmetry.space_group_name_H-M   'P 1'
#
loop_
_entity.id
_entity.type
_entity.pdbx_description
1 polymer ?
#
loop_
_entity_poly.entity_id
_entity_poly.type
_entity_poly.pdbx_seq_one_letter_code
_entity_poly.pdbx_strand_id
1 'polypeptide(L)'
;MTASLTDPAAPADEISAYIAGSTKAAWGVVGLPASTALKPITKVGVLGAGTMGGGISMNFANVGIAVTIVEIQQAALDRGLGVIRKNYQNSADKGRFPQEEVGIRMGLLNGSLNRADLADCDLVIEAVFEDMAVKKEIFADLDRICKPGAILASNTSYLDINEIASVTKRPQDVIGLHFFSPANVMKLLEIVRGKHTSDTVVATSMDLAKKINKVAALAGVCPGFIGNRMLSKRGLPAGALLKAGAMPWDVDAAFNAFGFKMGPYQMSDLAGLDIGWKPGATTANPLRDMICERTPRRGQKSGAGYYDYDAARNATPSPEVEAIVKEYAAKSGVAPRKVSREEILEECIFPMINEGAAILEEGMAQRPGDIDVTWLNGYGWPQDKGGPMYLGDKVGLQRVLEVTERVAKNVPEIQVSNLLRSMAKDGRKFADLPAQALKV
;
A
#
# COMPACT_ATOMS: atom_id res chain seq x y z
N MET A 1 -31.72 12.61 3.59
CA MET A 1 -31.46 11.56 4.61
C MET A 1 -30.04 11.06 4.36
N THR A 2 -29.14 11.25 5.31
CA THR A 2 -27.76 10.76 5.23
C THR A 2 -27.74 9.27 5.55
N ALA A 3 -27.27 8.43 4.63
CA ALA A 3 -27.13 7.00 4.86
C ALA A 3 -26.10 6.76 5.97
N SER A 4 -26.43 5.93 6.96
CA SER A 4 -25.47 5.41 7.94
C SER A 4 -24.46 4.48 7.26
N LEU A 5 -23.23 4.43 7.77
CA LEU A 5 -22.25 3.42 7.36
C LEU A 5 -22.72 1.99 7.68
N THR A 6 -23.74 1.84 8.52
CA THR A 6 -24.38 0.57 8.85
C THR A 6 -25.66 0.30 8.05
N ASP A 7 -26.09 1.24 7.20
CA ASP A 7 -27.26 1.03 6.34
C ASP A 7 -26.96 -0.03 5.26
N PRO A 8 -28.00 -0.70 4.73
CA PRO A 8 -27.83 -1.63 3.61
C PRO A 8 -27.13 -0.93 2.45
N ALA A 9 -26.19 -1.65 1.84
CA ALA A 9 -25.41 -1.15 0.71
C ALA A 9 -26.32 -0.76 -0.47
N ALA A 10 -25.79 0.08 -1.37
CA ALA A 10 -26.42 0.32 -2.66
C ALA A 10 -26.65 -1.01 -3.41
N PRO A 11 -27.58 -1.06 -4.38
CA PRO A 11 -27.81 -2.26 -5.18
C PRO A 11 -26.50 -2.87 -5.71
N ALA A 12 -26.33 -4.18 -5.55
CA ALA A 12 -25.06 -4.85 -5.83
C ALA A 12 -24.60 -4.72 -7.30
N ASP A 13 -25.55 -4.58 -8.22
CA ASP A 13 -25.34 -4.30 -9.64
C ASP A 13 -24.74 -2.91 -9.87
N GLU A 14 -25.20 -1.89 -9.15
CA GLU A 14 -24.67 -0.52 -9.23
C GLU A 14 -23.20 -0.47 -8.79
N ILE A 15 -22.88 -1.09 -7.65
CA ILE A 15 -21.51 -1.13 -7.12
C ILE A 15 -20.58 -1.91 -8.05
N SER A 16 -21.06 -3.05 -8.56
CA SER A 16 -20.28 -3.87 -9.51
C SER A 16 -19.98 -3.12 -10.79
N ALA A 17 -20.96 -2.39 -11.34
CA ALA A 17 -20.77 -1.53 -12.51
C ALA A 17 -19.77 -0.40 -12.25
N TYR A 18 -19.84 0.24 -11.07
CA TYR A 18 -18.90 1.26 -10.64
C TYR A 18 -17.46 0.73 -10.57
N ILE A 19 -17.26 -0.41 -9.89
CA ILE A 19 -15.93 -1.03 -9.74
C ILE A 19 -15.36 -1.42 -11.10
N ALA A 20 -16.17 -2.03 -11.97
CA ALA A 20 -15.75 -2.43 -13.31
C ALA A 20 -15.37 -1.20 -14.17
N GLY A 21 -16.17 -0.13 -14.11
CA GLY A 21 -15.89 1.13 -14.79
C GLY A 21 -14.59 1.78 -14.31
N SER A 22 -14.40 1.87 -12.99
CA SER A 22 -13.19 2.44 -12.37
C SER A 22 -11.94 1.62 -12.69
N THR A 23 -12.03 0.30 -12.63
CA THR A 23 -10.92 -0.62 -12.99
C THR A 23 -10.54 -0.47 -14.46
N LYS A 24 -11.52 -0.34 -15.36
CA LYS A 24 -11.27 -0.09 -16.78
C LYS A 24 -10.61 1.28 -17.00
N ALA A 25 -11.11 2.31 -16.31
CA ALA A 25 -10.62 3.68 -16.43
C ALA A 25 -9.16 3.82 -15.94
N ALA A 26 -8.79 3.15 -14.85
CA ALA A 26 -7.44 3.20 -14.26
C ALA A 26 -6.32 2.81 -15.24
N TRP A 27 -6.62 2.01 -16.26
CA TRP A 27 -5.66 1.65 -17.32
C TRP A 27 -5.35 2.77 -18.30
N GLY A 28 -6.20 3.78 -18.41
CA GLY A 28 -5.96 4.96 -19.24
C GLY A 28 -5.20 6.02 -18.47
N VAL A 29 -4.14 6.58 -19.06
CA VAL A 29 -3.40 7.70 -18.46
C VAL A 29 -3.85 9.00 -19.11
N VAL A 30 -4.35 9.94 -18.30
CA VAL A 30 -4.83 11.24 -18.77
C VAL A 30 -3.65 12.03 -19.34
N GLY A 31 -3.82 12.54 -20.57
CA GLY A 31 -2.77 13.26 -21.30
C GLY A 31 -1.79 12.36 -22.05
N LEU A 32 -1.91 11.03 -21.96
CA LEU A 32 -1.03 10.08 -22.63
C LEU A 32 -1.77 9.35 -23.77
N PRO A 33 -1.36 9.50 -25.05
CA PRO A 33 -1.97 8.79 -26.16
C PRO A 33 -1.79 7.26 -26.04
N ALA A 34 -2.81 6.49 -26.43
CA ALA A 34 -2.72 5.03 -26.49
C ALA A 34 -1.66 4.52 -27.49
N SER A 35 -1.26 5.37 -28.44
CA SER A 35 -0.20 5.10 -29.42
C SER A 35 1.21 5.37 -28.88
N THR A 36 1.37 5.76 -27.61
CA THR A 36 2.69 5.99 -27.00
C THR A 36 3.54 4.73 -27.12
N ALA A 37 4.73 4.87 -27.72
CA ALA A 37 5.64 3.74 -27.93
C ALA A 37 6.04 3.10 -26.59
N LEU A 38 6.06 1.77 -26.57
CA LEU A 38 6.46 0.95 -25.42
C LEU A 38 7.90 0.47 -25.60
N LYS A 39 8.64 0.32 -24.49
CA LYS A 39 9.93 -0.35 -24.46
C LYS A 39 9.71 -1.87 -24.25
N PRO A 40 10.37 -2.75 -25.03
CA PRO A 40 10.25 -4.19 -24.80
C PRO A 40 10.94 -4.59 -23.50
N ILE A 41 10.24 -5.35 -22.65
CA ILE A 41 10.77 -5.90 -21.39
C ILE A 41 10.86 -7.42 -21.50
N THR A 42 12.09 -7.92 -21.63
CA THR A 42 12.43 -9.34 -21.79
C THR A 42 13.38 -9.85 -20.71
N LYS A 43 14.21 -8.97 -20.12
CA LYS A 43 15.12 -9.25 -19.01
C LYS A 43 14.92 -8.26 -17.88
N VAL A 44 14.73 -8.76 -16.67
CA VAL A 44 14.49 -7.94 -15.47
C VAL A 44 15.60 -8.17 -14.44
N GLY A 45 16.12 -7.10 -13.89
CA GLY A 45 16.97 -7.11 -12.70
C GLY A 45 16.15 -6.86 -11.44
N VAL A 46 16.44 -7.55 -10.35
CA VAL A 46 15.91 -7.23 -9.02
C VAL A 46 17.07 -7.12 -8.04
N LEU A 47 17.19 -5.97 -7.39
CA LEU A 47 18.16 -5.77 -6.30
C LEU A 47 17.48 -6.08 -4.97
N GLY A 48 17.99 -7.07 -4.26
CA GLY A 48 17.43 -7.58 -3.01
C GLY A 48 16.77 -8.95 -3.18
N ALA A 49 17.22 -9.95 -2.42
CA ALA A 49 16.64 -11.30 -2.40
C ALA A 49 15.66 -11.53 -1.23
N GLY A 50 15.30 -10.46 -0.49
CA GLY A 50 14.36 -10.51 0.63
C GLY A 50 12.90 -10.77 0.21
N THR A 51 11.97 -10.61 1.15
CA THR A 51 10.53 -10.88 0.92
C THR A 51 9.96 -10.15 -0.28
N MET A 52 10.26 -8.85 -0.42
CA MET A 52 9.79 -8.05 -1.54
C MET A 52 10.45 -8.47 -2.85
N GLY A 53 11.79 -8.47 -2.91
CA GLY A 53 12.51 -8.80 -4.14
C GLY A 53 12.22 -10.21 -4.66
N GLY A 54 12.11 -11.21 -3.77
CA GLY A 54 11.68 -12.55 -4.16
C GLY A 54 10.26 -12.60 -4.71
N GLY A 55 9.31 -11.93 -4.04
CA GLY A 55 7.92 -11.85 -4.52
C GLY A 55 7.78 -11.08 -5.83
N ILE A 56 8.54 -10.00 -6.02
CA ILE A 56 8.62 -9.23 -7.27
C ILE A 56 9.13 -10.13 -8.40
N SER A 57 10.26 -10.81 -8.18
CA SER A 57 10.87 -11.74 -9.15
C SER A 57 9.90 -12.81 -9.63
N MET A 58 9.10 -13.37 -8.72
CA MET A 58 8.08 -14.37 -9.07
C MET A 58 7.03 -13.84 -10.06
N ASN A 59 6.65 -12.56 -10.01
CA ASN A 59 5.66 -11.99 -10.94
C ASN A 59 6.15 -12.06 -12.40
N PHE A 60 7.44 -11.86 -12.62
CA PHE A 60 8.06 -11.90 -13.94
C PHE A 60 8.31 -13.32 -14.42
N ALA A 61 8.86 -14.19 -13.55
CA ALA A 61 9.09 -15.59 -13.89
C ALA A 61 7.78 -16.34 -14.22
N ASN A 62 6.67 -15.98 -13.57
CA ASN A 62 5.34 -16.56 -13.85
C ASN A 62 4.85 -16.30 -15.28
N VAL A 63 5.40 -15.30 -15.97
CA VAL A 63 5.00 -14.91 -17.33
C VAL A 63 6.14 -15.07 -18.33
N GLY A 64 7.14 -15.89 -17.98
CA GLY A 64 8.24 -16.27 -18.87
C GLY A 64 9.34 -15.22 -19.03
N ILE A 65 9.39 -14.20 -18.17
CA ILE A 65 10.44 -13.16 -18.22
C ILE A 65 11.61 -13.61 -17.33
N ALA A 66 12.83 -13.60 -17.88
CA ALA A 66 14.03 -13.94 -17.16
C ALA A 66 14.38 -12.85 -16.12
N VAL A 67 14.78 -13.28 -14.91
CA VAL A 67 15.11 -12.38 -13.80
C VAL A 67 16.51 -12.66 -13.27
N THR A 68 17.33 -11.62 -13.18
CA THR A 68 18.60 -11.64 -12.42
C THR A 68 18.36 -11.01 -11.05
N ILE A 69 18.53 -11.78 -9.99
CA ILE A 69 18.40 -11.32 -8.60
C ILE A 69 19.80 -11.05 -8.04
N VAL A 70 20.09 -9.80 -7.71
CA VAL A 70 21.38 -9.40 -7.12
C VAL A 70 21.23 -9.17 -5.64
N GLU A 71 22.12 -9.75 -4.85
CA GLU A 71 22.18 -9.63 -3.40
C GLU A 71 23.64 -9.45 -2.93
N ILE A 72 23.85 -8.89 -1.73
CA ILE A 72 25.21 -8.62 -1.22
C ILE A 72 25.87 -9.85 -0.58
N GLN A 73 25.09 -10.81 -0.10
CA GLN A 73 25.59 -11.98 0.64
C GLN A 73 25.02 -13.27 0.07
N GLN A 74 25.89 -14.25 -0.21
CA GLN A 74 25.48 -15.57 -0.73
C GLN A 74 24.41 -16.23 0.15
N ALA A 75 24.59 -16.19 1.48
CA ALA A 75 23.63 -16.77 2.41
C ALA A 75 22.25 -16.10 2.34
N ALA A 76 22.17 -14.79 2.04
CA ALA A 76 20.90 -14.09 1.86
C ALA A 76 20.26 -14.44 0.51
N LEU A 77 21.07 -14.54 -0.55
CA LEU A 77 20.64 -14.97 -1.88
C LEU A 77 20.05 -16.39 -1.85
N ASP A 78 20.77 -17.35 -1.26
CA ASP A 78 20.34 -18.75 -1.15
C ASP A 78 19.04 -18.88 -0.35
N ARG A 79 18.91 -18.13 0.75
CA ARG A 79 17.67 -18.07 1.53
C ARG A 79 16.52 -17.52 0.69
N GLY A 80 16.73 -16.43 -0.04
CA GLY A 80 15.72 -15.82 -0.91
C GLY A 80 15.24 -16.79 -1.99
N LEU A 81 16.16 -17.41 -2.72
CA LEU A 81 15.85 -18.42 -3.75
C LEU A 81 15.14 -19.65 -3.16
N GLY A 82 15.56 -20.09 -1.96
CA GLY A 82 14.90 -21.18 -1.23
C GLY A 82 13.45 -20.84 -0.85
N VAL A 83 13.19 -19.60 -0.39
CA VAL A 83 11.84 -19.12 -0.09
C VAL A 83 10.97 -19.07 -1.35
N ILE A 84 11.51 -18.59 -2.47
CA ILE A 84 10.79 -18.57 -3.76
C ILE A 84 10.41 -19.99 -4.20
N ARG A 85 11.38 -20.92 -4.19
CA ARG A 85 11.12 -22.33 -4.52
C ARG A 85 10.04 -22.93 -3.62
N LYS A 86 10.10 -22.70 -2.31
CA LYS A 86 9.09 -23.18 -1.35
C LYS A 86 7.72 -22.60 -1.65
N ASN A 87 7.62 -21.32 -2.01
CA ASN A 87 6.34 -20.70 -2.39
C ASN A 87 5.75 -21.32 -3.66
N TYR A 88 6.59 -21.61 -4.67
CA TYR A 88 6.15 -22.35 -5.85
C TYR A 88 5.71 -23.78 -5.52
N GLN A 89 6.52 -24.51 -4.75
CA GLN A 89 6.22 -25.88 -4.33
C GLN A 89 4.87 -25.95 -3.59
N ASN A 90 4.65 -25.07 -2.61
CA ASN A 90 3.39 -24.99 -1.87
C ASN A 90 2.17 -24.74 -2.76
N SER A 91 2.35 -24.03 -3.88
CA SER A 91 1.27 -23.75 -4.84
C SER A 91 1.01 -24.94 -5.75
N ALA A 92 2.07 -25.60 -6.20
CA ALA A 92 2.00 -26.84 -7.00
C ALA A 92 1.38 -27.99 -6.19
N ASP A 93 1.77 -28.16 -4.92
CA ASP A 93 1.21 -29.19 -4.02
C ASP A 93 -0.29 -29.00 -3.76
N LYS A 94 -0.76 -27.76 -3.86
CA LYS A 94 -2.19 -27.39 -3.78
C LYS A 94 -2.90 -27.46 -5.13
N GLY A 95 -2.26 -28.00 -6.17
CA GLY A 95 -2.83 -28.16 -7.50
C GLY A 95 -3.08 -26.84 -8.25
N ARG A 96 -2.40 -25.73 -7.87
CA ARG A 96 -2.57 -24.45 -8.57
C ARG A 96 -1.94 -24.45 -9.97
N PHE A 97 -0.94 -25.29 -10.19
CA PHE A 97 -0.28 -25.56 -11.47
C PHE A 97 0.54 -26.87 -11.38
N PRO A 98 0.97 -27.48 -12.51
CA PRO A 98 1.75 -28.73 -12.52
C PRO A 98 3.10 -28.67 -11.77
N GLN A 99 3.58 -29.79 -11.25
CA GLN A 99 4.84 -29.83 -10.47
C GLN A 99 6.08 -29.41 -11.29
N GLU A 100 6.11 -29.74 -12.59
CA GLU A 100 7.21 -29.37 -13.50
C GLU A 100 7.38 -27.86 -13.70
N GLU A 101 6.31 -27.08 -13.56
CA GLU A 101 6.34 -25.61 -13.65
C GLU A 101 7.20 -24.98 -12.55
N VAL A 102 7.41 -25.66 -11.41
CA VAL A 102 8.34 -25.20 -10.37
C VAL A 102 9.75 -25.11 -10.95
N GLY A 103 10.20 -26.16 -11.66
CA GLY A 103 11.52 -26.19 -12.29
C GLY A 103 11.66 -25.14 -13.40
N ILE A 104 10.63 -25.00 -14.24
CA ILE A 104 10.60 -24.02 -15.34
C ILE A 104 10.74 -22.60 -14.80
N ARG A 105 9.93 -22.21 -13.80
CA ARG A 105 9.96 -20.86 -13.23
C ARG A 105 11.24 -20.59 -12.45
N MET A 106 11.74 -21.57 -11.70
CA MET A 106 13.04 -21.44 -11.02
C MET A 106 14.19 -21.32 -12.03
N GLY A 107 14.09 -21.96 -13.20
CA GLY A 107 15.09 -21.84 -14.27
C GLY A 107 15.15 -20.44 -14.92
N LEU A 108 14.13 -19.60 -14.71
CA LEU A 108 14.12 -18.20 -15.14
C LEU A 108 14.77 -17.26 -14.10
N LEU A 109 15.13 -17.76 -12.91
CA LEU A 109 15.67 -16.96 -11.81
C LEU A 109 17.17 -17.22 -11.68
N ASN A 110 17.98 -16.25 -12.07
CA ASN A 110 19.43 -16.30 -11.92
C ASN A 110 19.87 -15.46 -10.71
N GLY A 111 20.52 -16.09 -9.73
CA GLY A 111 21.09 -15.37 -8.59
C GLY A 111 22.50 -14.86 -8.89
N SER A 112 22.83 -13.66 -8.43
CA SER A 112 24.17 -13.08 -8.53
C SER A 112 24.54 -12.25 -7.30
N LEU A 113 25.85 -12.13 -7.06
CA LEU A 113 26.43 -11.18 -6.08
C LEU A 113 27.04 -9.95 -6.76
N ASN A 114 27.02 -9.90 -8.10
CA ASN A 114 27.65 -8.87 -8.88
C ASN A 114 26.59 -7.96 -9.52
N ARG A 115 26.55 -6.68 -9.12
CA ARG A 115 25.65 -5.69 -9.72
C ARG A 115 25.88 -5.51 -11.22
N ALA A 116 27.09 -5.77 -11.74
CA ALA A 116 27.37 -5.65 -13.18
C ALA A 116 26.57 -6.63 -14.05
N ASP A 117 26.05 -7.72 -13.47
CA ASP A 117 25.20 -8.69 -14.17
C ASP A 117 23.81 -8.12 -14.52
N LEU A 118 23.52 -6.88 -14.10
CA LEU A 118 22.33 -6.11 -14.47
C LEU A 118 22.51 -5.26 -15.74
N ALA A 119 23.70 -5.27 -16.35
CA ALA A 119 24.05 -4.37 -17.45
C ALA A 119 23.12 -4.53 -18.68
N ASP A 120 22.65 -5.74 -18.95
CA ASP A 120 21.85 -6.07 -20.13
C ASP A 120 20.32 -6.06 -19.89
N CYS A 121 19.88 -5.80 -18.66
CA CYS A 121 18.48 -5.81 -18.27
C CYS A 121 17.70 -4.64 -18.92
N ASP A 122 16.44 -4.89 -19.28
CA ASP A 122 15.53 -3.87 -19.84
C ASP A 122 14.88 -3.03 -18.73
N LEU A 123 14.69 -3.64 -17.56
CA LEU A 123 14.13 -3.04 -16.35
C LEU A 123 14.91 -3.55 -15.15
N VAL A 124 15.30 -2.66 -14.23
CA VAL A 124 15.86 -3.03 -12.92
C VAL A 124 14.96 -2.48 -11.82
N ILE A 125 14.54 -3.33 -10.88
CA ILE A 125 13.72 -2.95 -9.72
C ILE A 125 14.55 -3.05 -8.45
N GLU A 126 14.74 -1.92 -7.78
CA GLU A 126 15.37 -1.83 -6.48
C GLU A 126 14.37 -2.16 -5.37
N ALA A 127 14.65 -3.17 -4.54
CA ALA A 127 13.84 -3.62 -3.41
C ALA A 127 14.71 -3.89 -2.16
N VAL A 128 15.65 -2.98 -1.88
CA VAL A 128 16.53 -3.00 -0.71
C VAL A 128 15.97 -2.13 0.43
N PHE A 129 16.78 -1.88 1.44
CA PHE A 129 16.40 -1.13 2.63
C PHE A 129 15.86 0.28 2.32
N GLU A 130 14.90 0.73 3.12
CA GLU A 130 14.20 2.00 2.94
C GLU A 130 15.00 3.17 3.53
N ASP A 131 16.11 3.51 2.87
CA ASP A 131 16.99 4.64 3.22
C ASP A 131 17.39 5.44 1.96
N MET A 132 17.26 6.77 2.03
CA MET A 132 17.50 7.64 0.86
C MET A 132 18.96 7.62 0.40
N ALA A 133 19.93 7.58 1.33
CA ALA A 133 21.35 7.57 0.98
C ALA A 133 21.71 6.25 0.27
N VAL A 134 21.23 5.12 0.81
CA VAL A 134 21.41 3.80 0.20
C VAL A 134 20.80 3.75 -1.20
N LYS A 135 19.57 4.26 -1.38
CA LYS A 135 18.92 4.26 -2.69
C LYS A 135 19.63 5.17 -3.69
N LYS A 136 20.11 6.35 -3.27
CA LYS A 136 20.93 7.22 -4.14
C LYS A 136 22.21 6.55 -4.61
N GLU A 137 22.94 5.88 -3.71
CA GLU A 137 24.16 5.13 -4.08
C GLU A 137 23.82 4.07 -5.14
N ILE A 138 22.77 3.29 -4.91
CA ILE A 138 22.33 2.25 -5.82
C ILE A 138 21.94 2.82 -7.18
N PHE A 139 21.16 3.89 -7.23
CA PHE A 139 20.71 4.47 -8.50
C PHE A 139 21.84 5.14 -9.28
N ALA A 140 22.83 5.73 -8.60
CA ALA A 140 24.05 6.22 -9.26
C ALA A 140 24.87 5.07 -9.87
N ASP A 141 24.96 3.92 -9.19
CA ASP A 141 25.59 2.71 -9.72
C ASP A 141 24.83 2.13 -10.92
N LEU A 142 23.51 2.02 -10.81
CA LEU A 142 22.66 1.53 -11.91
C LEU A 142 22.72 2.43 -13.14
N ASP A 143 22.78 3.75 -12.95
CA ASP A 143 22.97 4.71 -14.06
C ASP A 143 24.29 4.46 -14.81
N ARG A 144 25.33 3.98 -14.14
CA ARG A 144 26.62 3.63 -14.76
C ARG A 144 26.60 2.23 -15.40
N ILE A 145 25.93 1.26 -14.77
CA ILE A 145 25.98 -0.16 -15.15
C ILE A 145 25.00 -0.49 -16.27
N CYS A 146 23.74 -0.04 -16.15
CA CYS A 146 22.68 -0.49 -17.03
C CYS A 146 22.77 0.18 -18.41
N LYS A 147 22.51 -0.62 -19.45
CA LYS A 147 22.48 -0.16 -20.85
C LYS A 147 21.60 1.08 -21.04
N PRO A 148 21.91 1.95 -22.01
CA PRO A 148 21.04 3.07 -22.36
C PRO A 148 19.60 2.60 -22.66
N GLY A 149 18.62 3.34 -22.15
CA GLY A 149 17.20 3.04 -22.35
C GLY A 149 16.60 2.00 -21.39
N ALA A 150 17.39 1.36 -20.53
CA ALA A 150 16.87 0.53 -19.44
C ALA A 150 16.07 1.38 -18.44
N ILE A 151 14.93 0.86 -17.98
CA ILE A 151 14.10 1.49 -16.95
C ILE A 151 14.69 1.18 -15.56
N LEU A 152 14.84 2.19 -14.71
CA LEU A 152 15.30 2.05 -13.34
C LEU A 152 14.12 2.33 -12.39
N ALA A 153 13.67 1.30 -11.69
CA ALA A 153 12.49 1.39 -10.85
C ALA A 153 12.86 1.23 -9.36
N SER A 154 12.26 2.04 -8.49
CA SER A 154 12.33 1.83 -7.04
C SER A 154 11.02 1.25 -6.52
N ASN A 155 11.09 0.24 -5.66
CA ASN A 155 9.97 -0.31 -4.90
C ASN A 155 9.71 0.48 -3.60
N THR A 156 10.34 1.64 -3.39
CA THR A 156 10.12 2.44 -2.19
C THR A 156 8.64 2.75 -1.96
N SER A 157 8.27 2.87 -0.69
CA SER A 157 6.89 3.05 -0.24
C SER A 157 6.60 4.46 0.28
N TYR A 158 7.65 5.23 0.64
CA TYR A 158 7.51 6.59 1.18
C TYR A 158 8.58 7.58 0.67
N LEU A 159 9.68 7.12 0.08
CA LEU A 159 10.77 8.01 -0.33
C LEU A 159 10.45 8.73 -1.65
N ASP A 160 11.01 9.93 -1.80
CA ASP A 160 10.81 10.77 -2.97
C ASP A 160 11.55 10.19 -4.20
N ILE A 161 10.79 9.77 -5.20
CA ILE A 161 11.32 9.23 -6.47
C ILE A 161 12.13 10.28 -7.24
N ASN A 162 11.78 11.56 -7.14
CA ASN A 162 12.53 12.65 -7.78
C ASN A 162 13.91 12.80 -7.14
N GLU A 163 13.98 12.67 -5.82
CA GLU A 163 15.25 12.72 -5.10
C GLU A 163 16.15 11.53 -5.48
N ILE A 164 15.58 10.33 -5.63
CA ILE A 164 16.29 9.15 -6.17
C ILE A 164 16.74 9.37 -7.61
N ALA A 165 15.88 9.93 -8.47
CA ALA A 165 16.20 10.18 -9.87
C ALA A 165 17.30 11.24 -10.06
N SER A 166 17.43 12.19 -9.13
CA SER A 166 18.34 13.34 -9.21
C SER A 166 19.83 12.99 -9.28
N VAL A 167 20.21 11.79 -8.84
CA VAL A 167 21.61 11.30 -8.89
C VAL A 167 21.94 10.54 -10.18
N THR A 168 20.97 10.39 -11.08
CA THR A 168 21.14 9.71 -12.37
C THR A 168 21.26 10.74 -13.50
N LYS A 169 21.95 10.37 -14.59
CA LYS A 169 21.97 11.14 -15.84
C LYS A 169 20.78 10.84 -16.75
N ARG A 170 19.85 9.98 -16.29
CA ARG A 170 18.68 9.50 -17.04
C ARG A 170 17.38 9.57 -16.22
N PRO A 171 17.06 10.69 -15.56
CA PRO A 171 15.88 10.77 -14.69
C PRO A 171 14.57 10.48 -15.45
N GLN A 172 14.55 10.62 -16.78
CA GLN A 172 13.43 10.22 -17.64
C GLN A 172 13.16 8.72 -17.75
N ASP A 173 14.14 7.89 -17.39
CA ASP A 173 14.03 6.43 -17.34
C ASP A 173 13.85 5.91 -15.89
N VAL A 174 13.73 6.81 -14.90
CA VAL A 174 13.49 6.46 -13.49
C VAL A 174 12.00 6.53 -13.15
N ILE A 175 11.47 5.54 -12.41
CA ILE A 175 10.07 5.48 -11.98
C ILE A 175 9.90 4.78 -10.61
N GLY A 176 8.81 5.00 -9.90
CA GLY A 176 8.43 4.13 -8.78
C GLY A 176 7.54 2.97 -9.25
N LEU A 177 7.88 1.75 -8.87
CA LEU A 177 7.03 0.56 -9.02
C LEU A 177 6.79 -0.04 -7.63
N HIS A 178 5.82 0.52 -6.91
CA HIS A 178 5.53 0.14 -5.53
C HIS A 178 4.62 -1.09 -5.49
N PHE A 179 5.23 -2.26 -5.27
CA PHE A 179 4.54 -3.52 -5.05
C PHE A 179 4.10 -3.65 -3.60
N PHE A 180 2.98 -4.35 -3.40
CA PHE A 180 2.39 -4.57 -2.09
C PHE A 180 2.75 -5.96 -1.54
N SER A 181 3.19 -6.03 -0.29
CA SER A 181 3.56 -7.31 0.34
C SER A 181 2.33 -8.17 0.69
N PRO A 182 2.33 -9.49 0.42
CA PRO A 182 3.34 -10.23 -0.35
C PRO A 182 3.24 -9.95 -1.86
N ALA A 183 4.34 -9.52 -2.49
CA ALA A 183 4.37 -8.98 -3.85
C ALA A 183 3.92 -9.96 -4.94
N ASN A 184 4.05 -11.27 -4.72
CA ASN A 184 3.59 -12.31 -5.65
C ASN A 184 2.07 -12.60 -5.53
N VAL A 185 1.40 -12.10 -4.49
CA VAL A 185 -0.01 -12.36 -4.21
C VAL A 185 -0.85 -11.10 -4.43
N MET A 186 -0.42 -9.98 -3.84
CA MET A 186 -1.18 -8.73 -3.91
C MET A 186 -1.30 -8.24 -5.35
N LYS A 187 -2.47 -7.73 -5.71
CA LYS A 187 -2.78 -7.32 -7.09
C LYS A 187 -2.36 -5.90 -7.39
N LEU A 188 -2.43 -5.00 -6.43
CA LEU A 188 -2.06 -3.60 -6.63
C LEU A 188 -0.56 -3.44 -6.97
N LEU A 189 -0.31 -2.57 -7.95
CA LEU A 189 0.98 -1.95 -8.23
C LEU A 189 0.76 -0.44 -8.37
N GLU A 190 1.28 0.35 -7.43
CA GLU A 190 1.32 1.80 -7.60
C GLU A 190 2.48 2.16 -8.53
N ILE A 191 2.16 2.78 -9.65
CA ILE A 191 3.14 3.28 -10.62
C ILE A 191 3.32 4.76 -10.32
N VAL A 192 4.47 5.13 -9.75
CA VAL A 192 4.71 6.48 -9.24
C VAL A 192 5.51 7.26 -10.27
N ARG A 193 4.85 8.21 -10.93
CA ARG A 193 5.44 9.03 -11.98
C ARG A 193 6.25 10.17 -11.35
N GLY A 194 7.56 10.14 -11.52
CA GLY A 194 8.44 11.26 -11.19
C GLY A 194 8.29 12.42 -12.17
N LYS A 195 8.78 13.59 -11.77
CA LYS A 195 8.75 14.84 -12.53
C LYS A 195 9.32 14.72 -13.94
N HIS A 196 10.41 13.97 -14.06
CA HIS A 196 11.12 13.82 -15.32
C HIS A 196 10.80 12.51 -16.03
N THR A 197 10.09 11.57 -15.40
CA THR A 197 9.76 10.26 -15.97
C THR A 197 9.03 10.43 -17.30
N SER A 198 9.58 9.82 -18.35
CA SER A 198 9.03 9.93 -19.69
C SER A 198 7.69 9.20 -19.83
N ASP A 199 6.87 9.72 -20.73
CA ASP A 199 5.60 9.12 -21.15
C ASP A 199 5.76 7.66 -21.61
N THR A 200 6.83 7.33 -22.33
CA THR A 200 7.16 5.95 -22.72
C THR A 200 7.42 5.05 -21.52
N VAL A 201 8.13 5.51 -20.48
CA VAL A 201 8.38 4.70 -19.27
C VAL A 201 7.09 4.48 -18.49
N VAL A 202 6.22 5.50 -18.39
CA VAL A 202 4.88 5.34 -17.79
C VAL A 202 4.04 4.34 -18.58
N ALA A 203 3.94 4.50 -19.91
CA ALA A 203 3.18 3.60 -20.77
C ALA A 203 3.69 2.16 -20.67
N THR A 204 5.01 1.97 -20.70
CA THR A 204 5.64 0.65 -20.57
C THR A 204 5.33 0.03 -19.21
N SER A 205 5.35 0.82 -18.13
CA SER A 205 5.05 0.31 -16.78
C SER A 205 3.57 -0.08 -16.63
N MET A 206 2.65 0.70 -17.20
CA MET A 206 1.22 0.38 -17.22
C MET A 206 0.93 -0.90 -18.00
N ASP A 207 1.57 -1.09 -19.17
CA ASP A 207 1.45 -2.31 -19.97
C ASP A 207 2.06 -3.53 -19.24
N LEU A 208 3.25 -3.34 -18.66
CA LEU A 208 3.93 -4.37 -17.90
C LEU A 208 3.08 -4.88 -16.74
N ALA A 209 2.42 -3.97 -16.00
CA ALA A 209 1.53 -4.33 -14.91
C ALA A 209 0.42 -5.32 -15.36
N LYS A 210 -0.18 -5.10 -16.54
CA LYS A 210 -1.15 -6.04 -17.13
C LYS A 210 -0.48 -7.39 -17.40
N LYS A 211 0.68 -7.37 -18.05
CA LYS A 211 1.44 -8.58 -18.42
C LYS A 211 1.74 -9.44 -17.20
N ILE A 212 2.13 -8.84 -16.08
CA ILE A 212 2.44 -9.56 -14.83
C ILE A 212 1.22 -9.78 -13.91
N ASN A 213 -0.01 -9.64 -14.42
CA ASN A 213 -1.27 -9.84 -13.70
C ASN A 213 -1.44 -8.99 -12.43
N LYS A 214 -0.91 -7.77 -12.48
CA LYS A 214 -1.14 -6.70 -11.50
C LYS A 214 -2.26 -5.76 -11.97
N VAL A 215 -2.76 -4.96 -11.04
CA VAL A 215 -3.69 -3.86 -11.25
C VAL A 215 -2.92 -2.58 -10.99
N ALA A 216 -2.72 -1.78 -12.04
CA ALA A 216 -1.97 -0.54 -11.94
C ALA A 216 -2.84 0.60 -11.41
N ALA A 217 -2.28 1.40 -10.51
CA ALA A 217 -2.77 2.72 -10.16
C ALA A 217 -1.64 3.73 -10.38
N LEU A 218 -1.88 4.73 -11.24
CA LEU A 218 -0.89 5.78 -11.50
C LEU A 218 -0.96 6.83 -10.38
N ALA A 219 0.17 7.13 -9.75
CA ALA A 219 0.30 8.07 -8.66
C ALA A 219 1.37 9.13 -8.95
N GLY A 220 1.17 10.35 -8.41
CA GLY A 220 2.22 11.36 -8.32
C GLY A 220 3.16 11.11 -7.13
N VAL A 221 4.29 11.81 -7.10
CA VAL A 221 5.25 11.70 -6.00
C VAL A 221 4.77 12.51 -4.80
N CYS A 222 4.31 11.81 -3.77
CA CYS A 222 4.03 12.37 -2.45
C CYS A 222 4.28 11.29 -1.37
N PRO A 223 4.50 11.67 -0.09
CA PRO A 223 4.74 10.69 0.98
C PRO A 223 3.61 9.67 1.09
N GLY A 224 3.91 8.39 0.86
CA GLY A 224 2.94 7.29 0.90
C GLY A 224 2.04 7.18 -0.34
N PHE A 225 2.32 7.94 -1.40
CA PHE A 225 1.59 7.93 -2.68
C PHE A 225 0.08 8.08 -2.49
N ILE A 226 -0.74 7.13 -2.95
CA ILE A 226 -2.18 7.17 -2.74
C ILE A 226 -2.53 6.36 -1.49
N GLY A 227 -2.20 5.07 -1.51
CA GLY A 227 -2.73 4.13 -0.53
C GLY A 227 -2.18 4.34 0.88
N ASN A 228 -0.85 4.40 1.04
CA ASN A 228 -0.21 4.48 2.35
C ASN A 228 -0.47 5.85 3.00
N ARG A 229 -0.51 6.89 2.17
CA ARG A 229 -0.91 8.24 2.55
C ARG A 229 -2.30 8.25 3.18
N MET A 230 -3.30 7.66 2.52
CA MET A 230 -4.65 7.53 3.07
C MET A 230 -4.71 6.60 4.28
N LEU A 231 -3.97 5.48 4.29
CA LEU A 231 -3.96 4.53 5.40
C LEU A 231 -3.49 5.19 6.71
N SER A 232 -2.53 6.11 6.62
CA SER A 232 -2.04 6.86 7.78
C SER A 232 -3.15 7.65 8.49
N LYS A 233 -4.13 8.17 7.73
CA LYS A 233 -5.24 8.98 8.26
C LYS A 233 -6.32 8.17 8.98
N ARG A 234 -6.28 6.83 8.87
CA ARG A 234 -7.04 5.91 9.71
C ARG A 234 -6.38 5.66 11.07
N GLY A 235 -5.06 5.56 11.09
CA GLY A 235 -4.30 5.17 12.29
C GLY A 235 -4.34 6.22 13.39
N LEU A 236 -4.29 7.50 13.01
CA LEU A 236 -4.27 8.61 13.98
C LEU A 236 -5.57 8.71 14.78
N PRO A 237 -6.77 8.71 14.17
CA PRO A 237 -8.03 8.71 14.91
C PRO A 237 -8.25 7.40 15.69
N ALA A 238 -7.88 6.24 15.14
CA ALA A 238 -7.97 4.98 15.87
C ALA A 238 -7.20 5.03 17.20
N GLY A 239 -6.00 5.62 17.21
CA GLY A 239 -5.23 5.85 18.44
C GLY A 239 -5.86 6.85 19.41
N ALA A 240 -6.53 7.89 18.89
CA ALA A 240 -7.28 8.85 19.70
C ALA A 240 -8.52 8.21 20.36
N LEU A 241 -9.19 7.30 19.66
CA LEU A 241 -10.32 6.54 20.22
C LEU A 241 -9.88 5.61 21.35
N LEU A 242 -8.68 5.03 21.29
CA LEU A 242 -8.12 4.26 22.41
C LEU A 242 -7.90 5.15 23.64
N LYS A 243 -7.42 6.39 23.46
CA LYS A 243 -7.29 7.36 24.56
C LYS A 243 -8.65 7.70 25.19
N ALA A 244 -9.71 7.70 24.39
CA ALA A 244 -11.09 7.94 24.85
C ALA A 244 -11.74 6.71 25.52
N GLY A 245 -11.08 5.55 25.53
CA GLY A 245 -11.55 4.34 26.24
C GLY A 245 -11.98 3.18 25.34
N ALA A 246 -11.84 3.28 24.01
CA ALA A 246 -12.00 2.11 23.14
C ALA A 246 -10.83 1.12 23.32
N MET A 247 -11.07 -0.15 23.04
CA MET A 247 -10.02 -1.18 22.96
C MET A 247 -9.63 -1.48 21.51
N PRO A 248 -8.42 -2.03 21.26
CA PRO A 248 -8.02 -2.50 19.94
C PRO A 248 -9.06 -3.41 19.29
N TRP A 249 -9.66 -4.32 20.07
CA TRP A 249 -10.70 -5.23 19.60
C TRP A 249 -12.06 -4.60 19.37
N ASP A 250 -12.38 -3.47 19.99
CA ASP A 250 -13.61 -2.72 19.65
C ASP A 250 -13.47 -2.11 18.26
N VAL A 251 -12.29 -1.55 17.98
CA VAL A 251 -11.97 -0.97 16.66
C VAL A 251 -11.97 -2.05 15.59
N ASP A 252 -11.27 -3.16 15.83
CA ASP A 252 -11.23 -4.24 14.86
C ASP A 252 -12.60 -4.89 14.64
N ALA A 253 -13.40 -5.07 15.70
CA ALA A 253 -14.77 -5.58 15.56
C ALA A 253 -15.65 -4.65 14.72
N ALA A 254 -15.46 -3.33 14.81
CA ALA A 254 -16.15 -2.37 13.95
C ALA A 254 -15.77 -2.53 12.48
N PHE A 255 -14.47 -2.60 12.18
CA PHE A 255 -13.95 -2.77 10.81
C PHE A 255 -14.32 -4.13 10.22
N ASN A 256 -14.28 -5.19 11.03
CA ASN A 256 -14.69 -6.54 10.61
C ASN A 256 -16.18 -6.58 10.29
N ALA A 257 -17.02 -5.96 11.12
CA ALA A 257 -18.46 -5.85 10.85
C ALA A 257 -18.77 -4.97 9.62
N PHE A 258 -17.91 -4.00 9.32
CA PHE A 258 -18.02 -3.17 8.11
C PHE A 258 -17.67 -3.95 6.83
N GLY A 259 -16.91 -5.05 6.94
CA GLY A 259 -16.60 -5.96 5.84
C GLY A 259 -15.10 -6.17 5.59
N PHE A 260 -14.21 -5.54 6.36
CA PHE A 260 -12.77 -5.81 6.26
C PHE A 260 -12.47 -7.22 6.77
N LYS A 261 -11.53 -7.92 6.14
CA LYS A 261 -11.09 -9.24 6.61
C LYS A 261 -10.38 -9.17 7.97
N MET A 262 -9.66 -8.09 8.21
CA MET A 262 -8.94 -7.82 9.45
C MET A 262 -9.02 -6.33 9.76
N GLY A 263 -9.25 -6.01 11.03
CA GLY A 263 -9.17 -4.65 11.52
C GLY A 263 -7.74 -4.11 11.60
N PRO A 264 -7.57 -2.81 11.87
CA PRO A 264 -6.27 -2.16 11.97
C PRO A 264 -5.25 -2.84 12.90
N TYR A 265 -5.68 -3.35 14.06
CA TYR A 265 -4.78 -3.92 15.05
C TYR A 265 -4.43 -5.38 14.75
N GLN A 266 -5.38 -6.17 14.26
CA GLN A 266 -5.17 -7.50 13.65
C GLN A 266 -4.19 -7.43 12.48
N MET A 267 -4.32 -6.42 11.62
CA MET A 267 -3.39 -6.18 10.50
C MET A 267 -1.99 -5.81 11.02
N SER A 268 -1.90 -5.01 12.08
CA SER A 268 -0.63 -4.66 12.72
C SER A 268 0.07 -5.90 13.31
N ASP A 269 -0.69 -6.81 13.93
CA ASP A 269 -0.18 -8.08 14.46
C ASP A 269 0.23 -9.05 13.35
N LEU A 270 -0.48 -9.06 12.21
CA LEU A 270 -0.08 -9.84 11.05
C LEU A 270 1.24 -9.34 10.45
N ALA A 271 1.39 -8.01 10.33
CA ALA A 271 2.61 -7.39 9.83
C ALA A 271 3.79 -7.62 10.80
N GLY A 272 3.53 -7.40 12.09
CA GLY A 272 4.50 -7.51 13.18
C GLY A 272 4.75 -6.15 13.83
N LEU A 273 4.62 -6.11 15.16
CA LEU A 273 4.71 -4.86 15.93
C LEU A 273 6.13 -4.29 16.00
N ASP A 274 7.14 -5.08 15.68
CA ASP A 274 8.54 -4.67 15.58
C ASP A 274 8.92 -4.04 14.24
N ILE A 275 8.04 -4.04 13.23
CA ILE A 275 8.34 -3.36 11.98
C ILE A 275 8.48 -1.85 12.25
N GLY A 276 9.67 -1.31 11.96
CA GLY A 276 10.01 0.08 12.25
C GLY A 276 10.14 0.41 13.75
N TRP A 277 10.34 -0.60 14.60
CA TRP A 277 10.58 -0.43 16.04
C TRP A 277 11.89 -1.12 16.46
N LYS A 278 12.55 -0.56 17.47
CA LYS A 278 13.73 -1.13 18.14
C LYS A 278 13.66 -0.79 19.64
N PRO A 279 14.35 -1.53 20.52
CA PRO A 279 14.39 -1.21 21.96
C PRO A 279 14.74 0.25 22.22
N GLY A 280 13.99 0.92 23.09
CA GLY A 280 14.13 2.34 23.41
C GLY A 280 13.61 3.32 22.34
N ALA A 281 12.99 2.83 21.26
CA ALA A 281 12.41 3.71 20.24
C ALA A 281 11.19 4.48 20.77
N THR A 282 11.09 5.76 20.41
CA THR A 282 9.88 6.57 20.55
C THR A 282 9.38 6.88 19.15
N THR A 283 8.24 6.31 18.80
CA THR A 283 7.66 6.39 17.44
C THR A 283 6.32 7.11 17.46
N ALA A 284 5.70 7.28 16.29
CA ALA A 284 4.36 7.82 16.17
C ALA A 284 3.25 6.90 16.72
N ASN A 285 3.59 5.68 17.17
CA ASN A 285 2.66 4.76 17.81
C ASN A 285 3.12 4.40 19.25
N PRO A 286 2.91 5.30 20.22
CA PRO A 286 3.41 5.12 21.59
C PRO A 286 2.80 3.90 22.31
N LEU A 287 1.57 3.50 21.98
CA LEU A 287 0.97 2.29 22.54
C LEU A 287 1.70 1.03 22.08
N ARG A 288 1.98 0.93 20.77
CA ARG A 288 2.80 -0.16 20.22
C ARG A 288 4.18 -0.17 20.87
N ASP A 289 4.79 0.99 21.06
CA ASP A 289 6.10 1.08 21.67
C ASP A 289 6.07 0.57 23.12
N MET A 290 5.04 0.93 23.90
CA MET A 290 4.83 0.38 25.26
C MET A 290 4.67 -1.15 25.25
N ILE A 291 3.90 -1.70 24.30
CA ILE A 291 3.72 -3.16 24.17
C ILE A 291 5.06 -3.83 23.84
N CYS A 292 5.78 -3.33 22.83
CA CYS A 292 7.04 -3.93 22.38
C CYS A 292 8.16 -3.83 23.43
N GLU A 293 8.22 -2.73 24.18
CA GLU A 293 9.23 -2.49 25.22
C GLU A 293 9.00 -3.35 26.46
N ARG A 294 7.74 -3.52 26.87
CA ARG A 294 7.40 -4.18 28.14
C ARG A 294 7.14 -5.67 28.01
N THR A 295 6.93 -6.17 26.79
CA THR A 295 6.51 -7.55 26.54
C THR A 295 7.24 -8.13 25.33
N PRO A 296 7.31 -9.48 25.21
CA PRO A 296 7.82 -10.14 24.00
C PRO A 296 6.81 -10.14 22.84
N ARG A 297 5.70 -9.39 22.91
CA ARG A 297 4.65 -9.38 21.89
C ARG A 297 5.13 -8.71 20.60
N ARG A 298 5.20 -9.47 19.50
CA ARG A 298 5.65 -9.04 18.17
C ARG A 298 4.63 -9.37 17.07
N GLY A 299 3.39 -9.65 17.46
CA GLY A 299 2.29 -10.01 16.56
C GLY A 299 2.14 -11.52 16.39
N GLN A 300 1.52 -11.95 15.29
CA GLN A 300 1.22 -13.36 15.03
C GLN A 300 2.46 -14.25 15.00
N LYS A 301 3.60 -13.71 14.55
CA LYS A 301 4.86 -14.47 14.44
C LYS A 301 5.44 -14.89 15.80
N SER A 302 5.08 -14.19 16.88
CA SER A 302 5.44 -14.55 18.26
C SER A 302 4.26 -15.17 19.03
N GLY A 303 3.14 -15.45 18.36
CA GLY A 303 1.91 -15.93 19.01
C GLY A 303 1.19 -14.89 19.86
N ALA A 304 1.66 -13.63 19.88
CA ALA A 304 1.12 -12.59 20.75
C ALA A 304 1.49 -11.18 20.24
N GLY A 305 0.50 -10.30 20.18
CA GLY A 305 0.56 -8.90 19.74
C GLY A 305 -0.42 -8.05 20.55
N TYR A 306 -1.25 -7.23 19.90
CA TYR A 306 -2.47 -6.68 20.52
C TYR A 306 -3.41 -7.78 21.00
N TYR A 307 -3.36 -8.96 20.35
CA TYR A 307 -4.10 -10.16 20.70
C TYR A 307 -3.18 -11.29 21.17
N ASP A 308 -3.76 -12.28 21.82
CA ASP A 308 -3.17 -13.61 21.97
C ASP A 308 -3.60 -14.51 20.80
N TYR A 309 -2.67 -15.29 20.25
CA TYR A 309 -2.91 -16.15 19.10
C TYR A 309 -2.68 -17.62 19.44
N ASP A 310 -3.66 -18.46 19.12
CA ASP A 310 -3.51 -19.92 19.21
C ASP A 310 -2.70 -20.49 18.03
N ALA A 311 -2.49 -21.82 18.04
CA ALA A 311 -1.77 -22.51 16.96
C ALA A 311 -2.44 -22.37 15.57
N ALA A 312 -3.75 -22.13 15.53
CA ALA A 312 -4.52 -21.88 14.31
C ALA A 312 -4.54 -20.39 13.92
N ARG A 313 -3.86 -19.53 14.70
CA ARG A 313 -3.81 -18.06 14.57
C ARG A 313 -5.17 -17.38 14.78
N ASN A 314 -6.05 -17.97 15.59
CA ASN A 314 -7.24 -17.28 16.06
C ASN A 314 -6.86 -16.25 17.11
N ALA A 315 -7.37 -15.03 16.97
CA ALA A 315 -7.07 -13.91 17.85
C ALA A 315 -8.05 -13.86 19.03
N THR A 316 -7.52 -13.72 20.25
CA THR A 316 -8.30 -13.51 21.49
C THR A 316 -7.85 -12.23 22.19
N PRO A 317 -8.76 -11.37 22.70
CA PRO A 317 -8.40 -10.22 23.53
C PRO A 317 -7.49 -10.60 24.69
N SER A 318 -6.44 -9.81 24.91
CA SER A 318 -5.44 -10.12 25.93
C SER A 318 -5.60 -9.25 27.18
N PRO A 319 -5.75 -9.82 28.38
CA PRO A 319 -5.80 -9.07 29.64
C PRO A 319 -4.55 -8.22 29.90
N GLU A 320 -3.37 -8.69 29.46
CA GLU A 320 -2.11 -7.96 29.59
C GLU A 320 -2.12 -6.67 28.73
N VAL A 321 -2.57 -6.78 27.48
CA VAL A 321 -2.72 -5.62 26.58
C VAL A 321 -3.82 -4.70 27.08
N GLU A 322 -4.92 -5.23 27.61
CA GLU A 322 -5.99 -4.43 28.22
C GLU A 322 -5.45 -3.50 29.31
N ALA A 323 -4.60 -4.02 30.20
CA ALA A 323 -3.97 -3.24 31.26
C ALA A 323 -3.06 -2.13 30.69
N ILE A 324 -2.26 -2.45 29.66
CA ILE A 324 -1.39 -1.47 28.99
C ILE A 324 -2.21 -0.37 28.31
N VAL A 325 -3.30 -0.71 27.62
CA VAL A 325 -4.19 0.25 26.95
C VAL A 325 -4.87 1.16 27.97
N LYS A 326 -5.35 0.60 29.09
CA LYS A 326 -5.95 1.39 30.19
C LYS A 326 -4.95 2.37 30.79
N GLU A 327 -3.71 1.96 31.02
CA GLU A 327 -2.64 2.85 31.49
C GLU A 327 -2.33 3.95 30.45
N TYR A 328 -2.21 3.57 29.18
CA TYR A 328 -1.97 4.50 28.08
C TYR A 328 -3.08 5.55 27.97
N ALA A 329 -4.35 5.13 28.05
CA ALA A 329 -5.50 6.02 28.03
C ALA A 329 -5.50 6.96 29.26
N ALA A 330 -5.25 6.43 30.47
CA ALA A 330 -5.20 7.24 31.69
C ALA A 330 -4.10 8.32 31.63
N LYS A 331 -2.93 8.00 31.07
CA LYS A 331 -1.82 8.96 30.88
C LYS A 331 -2.10 10.04 29.84
N SER A 332 -3.08 9.85 28.97
CA SER A 332 -3.39 10.82 27.91
C SER A 332 -4.14 12.06 28.41
N GLY A 333 -4.73 12.00 29.60
CA GLY A 333 -5.57 13.07 30.15
C GLY A 333 -6.96 13.20 29.49
N VAL A 334 -7.30 12.31 28.55
CA VAL A 334 -8.61 12.28 27.90
C VAL A 334 -9.62 11.59 28.81
N ALA A 335 -10.77 12.23 29.04
CA ALA A 335 -11.84 11.65 29.85
C ALA A 335 -12.42 10.40 29.16
N PRO A 336 -12.48 9.24 29.85
CA PRO A 336 -13.07 8.03 29.28
C PRO A 336 -14.54 8.21 28.95
N ARG A 337 -14.96 7.65 27.81
CA ARG A 337 -16.35 7.63 27.38
C ARG A 337 -16.65 6.36 26.60
N LYS A 338 -17.93 6.05 26.44
CA LYS A 338 -18.36 5.00 25.52
C LYS A 338 -18.18 5.47 24.09
N VAL A 339 -17.44 4.70 23.29
CA VAL A 339 -17.27 4.92 21.85
C VAL A 339 -18.17 3.92 21.12
N SER A 340 -19.02 4.38 20.21
CA SER A 340 -19.90 3.51 19.45
C SER A 340 -19.19 2.90 18.23
N ARG A 341 -19.74 1.80 17.68
CA ARG A 341 -19.24 1.21 16.43
C ARG A 341 -19.31 2.20 15.26
N GLU A 342 -20.42 2.93 15.14
CA GLU A 342 -20.61 3.92 14.09
C GLU A 342 -19.57 5.03 14.21
N GLU A 343 -19.34 5.54 15.43
CA GLU A 343 -18.33 6.56 15.68
C GLU A 343 -16.91 6.07 15.33
N ILE A 344 -16.55 4.83 15.71
CA ILE A 344 -15.27 4.24 15.31
C ILE A 344 -15.11 4.28 13.79
N LEU A 345 -16.12 3.82 13.05
CA LEU A 345 -16.07 3.74 11.61
C LEU A 345 -15.98 5.13 10.97
N GLU A 346 -16.83 6.07 11.38
CA GLU A 346 -16.82 7.43 10.86
C GLU A 346 -15.49 8.14 11.12
N GLU A 347 -15.01 8.12 12.37
CA GLU A 347 -13.81 8.85 12.76
C GLU A 347 -12.54 8.23 12.18
N CYS A 348 -12.57 6.95 11.78
CA CYS A 348 -11.44 6.32 11.11
C CYS A 348 -11.53 6.37 9.57
N ILE A 349 -12.73 6.31 8.98
CA ILE A 349 -12.92 6.25 7.51
C ILE A 349 -13.03 7.64 6.89
N PHE A 350 -13.76 8.58 7.50
CA PHE A 350 -13.99 9.89 6.88
C PHE A 350 -12.71 10.72 6.72
N PRO A 351 -11.74 10.69 7.66
CA PRO A 351 -10.44 11.29 7.42
C PRO A 351 -9.68 10.66 6.25
N MET A 352 -9.89 9.37 5.95
CA MET A 352 -9.32 8.74 4.75
C MET A 352 -9.98 9.28 3.47
N ILE A 353 -11.31 9.45 3.46
CA ILE A 353 -12.05 10.03 2.33
C ILE A 353 -11.59 11.47 2.08
N ASN A 354 -11.44 12.25 3.15
CA ASN A 354 -10.85 13.59 3.10
C ASN A 354 -9.43 13.57 2.51
N GLU A 355 -8.59 12.61 2.89
CA GLU A 355 -7.25 12.48 2.32
C GLU A 355 -7.28 12.13 0.84
N GLY A 356 -8.25 11.31 0.40
CA GLY A 356 -8.51 11.07 -1.01
C GLY A 356 -8.86 12.35 -1.76
N ALA A 357 -9.64 13.26 -1.15
CA ALA A 357 -9.91 14.58 -1.70
C ALA A 357 -8.62 15.44 -1.77
N ALA A 358 -7.76 15.41 -0.76
CA ALA A 358 -6.48 16.12 -0.77
C ALA A 358 -5.54 15.61 -1.89
N ILE A 359 -5.46 14.28 -2.07
CA ILE A 359 -4.69 13.65 -3.15
C ILE A 359 -5.18 14.12 -4.53
N LEU A 360 -6.49 14.24 -4.71
CA LEU A 360 -7.08 14.77 -5.95
C LEU A 360 -6.80 16.28 -6.11
N GLU A 361 -6.96 17.08 -5.05
CA GLU A 361 -6.68 18.52 -5.05
C GLU A 361 -5.23 18.82 -5.48
N GLU A 362 -4.30 18.03 -4.96
CA GLU A 362 -2.87 18.11 -5.25
C GLU A 362 -2.50 17.52 -6.62
N GLY A 363 -3.43 16.86 -7.32
CA GLY A 363 -3.16 16.22 -8.60
C GLY A 363 -2.24 14.99 -8.49
N MET A 364 -2.25 14.30 -7.34
CA MET A 364 -1.47 13.09 -7.08
C MET A 364 -2.21 11.80 -7.49
N ALA A 365 -3.51 11.91 -7.80
CA ALA A 365 -4.28 10.89 -8.52
C ALA A 365 -5.09 11.54 -9.65
N GLN A 366 -5.35 10.77 -10.71
CA GLN A 366 -6.01 11.30 -11.91
C GLN A 366 -7.52 11.45 -11.75
N ARG A 367 -8.15 10.59 -10.95
CA ARG A 367 -9.60 10.57 -10.73
C ARG A 367 -9.95 9.78 -9.48
N PRO A 368 -11.15 9.97 -8.90
CA PRO A 368 -11.57 9.25 -7.70
C PRO A 368 -11.55 7.72 -7.85
N GLY A 369 -11.94 7.20 -9.03
CA GLY A 369 -11.92 5.77 -9.30
C GLY A 369 -10.54 5.11 -9.20
N ASP A 370 -9.45 5.85 -9.47
CA ASP A 370 -8.08 5.32 -9.34
C ASP A 370 -7.72 5.10 -7.86
N ILE A 371 -8.23 5.95 -6.96
CA ILE A 371 -8.12 5.80 -5.51
C ILE A 371 -8.91 4.57 -5.05
N ASP A 372 -10.13 4.40 -5.55
CA ASP A 372 -10.97 3.26 -5.17
C ASP A 372 -10.37 1.93 -5.64
N VAL A 373 -9.81 1.88 -6.86
CA VAL A 373 -9.04 0.75 -7.38
C VAL A 373 -7.84 0.43 -6.50
N THR A 374 -7.13 1.45 -6.02
CA THR A 374 -6.00 1.31 -5.08
C THR A 374 -6.46 0.60 -3.79
N TRP A 375 -7.54 1.07 -3.18
CA TRP A 375 -8.04 0.51 -1.91
C TRP A 375 -8.61 -0.90 -2.05
N LEU A 376 -9.31 -1.18 -3.15
CA LEU A 376 -9.86 -2.50 -3.46
C LEU A 376 -8.77 -3.57 -3.66
N ASN A 377 -7.64 -3.19 -4.28
CA ASN A 377 -6.61 -4.15 -4.69
C ASN A 377 -5.38 -4.20 -3.79
N GLY A 378 -5.19 -3.18 -2.93
CA GLY A 378 -4.04 -3.07 -2.04
C GLY A 378 -4.35 -3.24 -0.55
N TYR A 379 -5.53 -2.83 -0.12
CA TYR A 379 -5.84 -2.65 1.31
C TYR A 379 -7.07 -3.44 1.78
N GLY A 380 -7.65 -4.24 0.89
CA GLY A 380 -8.78 -5.13 1.21
C GLY A 380 -10.05 -4.37 1.54
N TRP A 381 -10.29 -3.23 0.89
CA TRP A 381 -11.56 -2.50 1.02
C TRP A 381 -12.75 -3.41 0.67
N PRO A 382 -13.85 -3.39 1.45
CA PRO A 382 -14.99 -4.27 1.20
C PRO A 382 -15.66 -3.94 -0.13
N GLN A 383 -15.79 -4.93 -1.01
CA GLN A 383 -16.30 -4.72 -2.37
C GLN A 383 -17.75 -4.24 -2.39
N ASP A 384 -18.57 -4.66 -1.43
CA ASP A 384 -19.96 -4.23 -1.26
C ASP A 384 -20.08 -2.77 -0.79
N LYS A 385 -18.95 -2.08 -0.59
CA LYS A 385 -18.88 -0.65 -0.28
C LYS A 385 -18.30 0.18 -1.43
N GLY A 386 -18.02 -0.43 -2.59
CA GLY A 386 -17.39 0.23 -3.73
C GLY A 386 -15.93 0.56 -3.44
N GLY A 387 -15.67 1.77 -2.98
CA GLY A 387 -14.36 2.27 -2.57
C GLY A 387 -14.54 3.48 -1.65
N PRO A 388 -13.47 4.02 -1.03
CA PRO A 388 -13.59 5.17 -0.14
C PRO A 388 -14.23 6.40 -0.81
N MET A 389 -13.91 6.68 -2.07
CA MET A 389 -14.47 7.82 -2.79
C MET A 389 -15.94 7.58 -3.12
N TYR A 390 -16.29 6.40 -3.63
CA TYR A 390 -17.69 6.00 -3.84
C TYR A 390 -18.52 6.05 -2.55
N LEU A 391 -17.96 5.55 -1.44
CA LEU A 391 -18.62 5.59 -0.13
C LEU A 391 -18.87 7.03 0.34
N GLY A 392 -17.92 7.94 0.10
CA GLY A 392 -18.08 9.36 0.39
C GLY A 392 -19.32 9.94 -0.31
N ASP A 393 -19.53 9.59 -1.58
CA ASP A 393 -20.70 10.03 -2.35
C ASP A 393 -22.02 9.45 -1.84
N LYS A 394 -21.99 8.22 -1.31
CA LYS A 394 -23.18 7.54 -0.77
C LYS A 394 -23.60 8.06 0.61
N VAL A 395 -22.63 8.35 1.46
CA VAL A 395 -22.88 8.92 2.79
C VAL A 395 -23.21 10.41 2.72
N GLY A 396 -22.60 11.12 1.77
CA GLY A 396 -22.75 12.56 1.55
C GLY A 396 -21.57 13.35 2.12
N LEU A 397 -20.95 14.18 1.28
CA LEU A 397 -19.71 14.89 1.62
C LEU A 397 -19.85 15.91 2.76
N GLN A 398 -21.05 16.43 3.00
CA GLN A 398 -21.32 17.30 4.14
C GLN A 398 -21.11 16.56 5.48
N ARG A 399 -21.59 15.31 5.59
CA ARG A 399 -21.38 14.48 6.79
C ARG A 399 -19.91 14.10 6.96
N VAL A 400 -19.23 13.75 5.85
CA VAL A 400 -17.79 13.48 5.84
C VAL A 400 -17.00 14.69 6.36
N LEU A 401 -17.34 15.89 5.89
CA LEU A 401 -16.73 17.15 6.32
C LEU A 401 -16.93 17.40 7.82
N GLU A 402 -18.17 17.37 8.31
CA GLU A 402 -18.51 17.67 9.71
C GLU A 402 -17.78 16.78 10.71
N VAL A 403 -17.74 15.47 10.43
CA VAL A 403 -17.00 14.53 11.28
C VAL A 403 -15.50 14.74 11.16
N THR A 404 -14.97 14.95 9.94
CA THR A 404 -13.53 15.17 9.77
C THR A 404 -13.08 16.43 10.53
N GLU A 405 -13.87 17.50 10.52
CA GLU A 405 -13.63 18.69 11.33
C GLU A 405 -13.69 18.40 12.84
N ARG A 406 -14.61 17.54 13.28
CA ARG A 406 -14.65 17.09 14.68
C ARG A 406 -13.38 16.31 15.05
N VAL A 407 -12.95 15.37 14.21
CA VAL A 407 -11.73 14.58 14.42
C VAL A 407 -10.50 15.48 14.44
N ALA A 408 -10.39 16.44 13.52
CA ALA A 408 -9.27 17.37 13.42
C ALA A 408 -9.05 18.22 14.68
N LYS A 409 -10.09 18.47 15.49
CA LYS A 409 -9.95 19.16 16.79
C LYS A 409 -9.12 18.36 17.80
N ASN A 410 -9.17 17.04 17.73
CA ASN A 410 -8.48 16.14 18.65
C ASN A 410 -7.24 15.48 18.03
N VAL A 411 -7.12 15.54 16.70
CA VAL A 411 -6.03 14.95 15.91
C VAL A 411 -5.52 16.01 14.91
N PRO A 412 -4.65 16.93 15.35
CA PRO A 412 -4.20 18.08 14.53
C PRO A 412 -3.51 17.72 13.21
N GLU A 413 -3.02 16.50 13.08
CA GLU A 413 -2.42 15.94 11.86
C GLU A 413 -3.46 15.63 10.76
N ILE A 414 -4.75 15.67 11.09
CA ILE A 414 -5.85 15.62 10.12
C ILE A 414 -6.16 17.04 9.65
N GLN A 415 -5.77 17.35 8.42
CA GLN A 415 -6.10 18.61 7.76
C GLN A 415 -7.26 18.39 6.78
N VAL A 416 -8.27 19.24 6.88
CA VAL A 416 -9.45 19.15 6.01
C VAL A 416 -9.12 19.76 4.64
N SER A 417 -9.25 18.98 3.58
CA SER A 417 -9.00 19.39 2.18
C SER A 417 -9.94 20.52 1.75
N ASN A 418 -9.44 21.49 0.97
CA ASN A 418 -10.31 22.53 0.43
C ASN A 418 -11.25 21.97 -0.65
N LEU A 419 -10.83 20.92 -1.36
CA LEU A 419 -11.69 20.22 -2.31
C LEU A 419 -12.92 19.64 -1.59
N LEU A 420 -12.73 18.94 -0.46
CA LEU A 420 -13.85 18.42 0.33
C LEU A 420 -14.78 19.56 0.79
N ARG A 421 -14.20 20.66 1.32
CA ARG A 421 -14.97 21.84 1.76
C ARG A 421 -15.82 22.43 0.63
N SER A 422 -15.22 22.64 -0.54
CA SER A 422 -15.91 23.20 -1.70
C SER A 422 -17.02 22.27 -2.18
N MET A 423 -16.74 20.97 -2.31
CA MET A 423 -17.72 20.02 -2.82
C MET A 423 -18.90 19.80 -1.87
N ALA A 424 -18.63 19.75 -0.56
CA ALA A 424 -19.68 19.68 0.47
C ALA A 424 -20.59 20.92 0.43
N LYS A 425 -19.99 22.13 0.35
CA LYS A 425 -20.74 23.39 0.23
C LYS A 425 -21.63 23.43 -1.02
N ASP A 426 -21.13 22.93 -2.15
CA ASP A 426 -21.82 22.96 -3.43
C ASP A 426 -22.76 21.77 -3.66
N GLY A 427 -22.85 20.84 -2.70
CA GLY A 427 -23.67 19.62 -2.82
C GLY A 427 -23.19 18.66 -3.92
N ARG A 428 -21.91 18.72 -4.30
CA ARG A 428 -21.29 17.90 -5.35
C ARG A 428 -20.86 16.53 -4.84
N LYS A 429 -20.60 15.63 -5.78
CA LYS A 429 -20.06 14.28 -5.58
C LYS A 429 -18.67 14.14 -6.20
N PHE A 430 -17.85 13.24 -5.69
CA PHE A 430 -16.60 12.82 -6.32
C PHE A 430 -16.83 12.32 -7.74
N ALA A 431 -17.93 11.61 -8.00
CA ALA A 431 -18.33 11.22 -9.35
C ALA A 431 -18.47 12.41 -10.35
N ASP A 432 -18.66 13.64 -9.87
CA ASP A 432 -18.75 14.85 -10.70
C ASP A 432 -17.38 15.45 -11.04
N LEU A 433 -16.28 14.91 -10.51
CA LEU A 433 -14.94 15.41 -10.80
C LEU A 433 -14.45 14.88 -12.16
N PRO A 434 -13.98 15.77 -13.05
CA PRO A 434 -13.34 15.32 -14.28
C PRO A 434 -12.01 14.63 -13.96
N ALA A 435 -11.58 13.74 -14.85
CA ALA A 435 -10.24 13.19 -14.79
C ALA A 435 -9.21 14.31 -15.10
N GLN A 436 -8.07 14.28 -14.42
CA GLN A 436 -6.97 15.22 -14.56
C GLN A 436 -5.64 14.49 -14.81
N ALA A 437 -4.71 15.16 -15.48
CA ALA A 437 -3.33 14.68 -15.51
C ALA A 437 -2.69 14.85 -14.13
N LEU A 438 -1.70 14.00 -13.82
CA LEU A 438 -0.91 14.17 -12.61
C LEU A 438 -0.14 15.49 -12.65
N LYS A 439 -0.03 16.16 -11.51
CA LYS A 439 0.89 17.30 -11.32
C LYS A 439 2.25 16.73 -10.90
N VAL A 440 3.13 16.51 -11.89
CA VAL A 440 4.47 15.92 -11.72
C VAL A 440 5.59 16.95 -11.69
#